data_AF-A0A7S0C7C8-F1
#
_entry.id   AF-A0A7S0C7C8-F1
#
_cell.length_a   1.000
_cell.length_b   1.000
_cell.length_c   1.000
_cell.angle_alpha   90.00
_cell.angle_beta   90.00
_cell.angle_gamma   90.00
#
_symmetry.space_group_name_H-M   'P 1'
#
loop_
_entity.id
_entity.type
_entity.pdbx_description
1 polymer ?
#
loop_
_entity_poly.entity_id
_entity_poly.type
_entity_poly.pdbx_seq_one_letter_code
_entity_poly.pdbx_strand_id
1 'polypeptide(L)'
;MNSTIPSQIGQLIKVKYISLENNYLTGTIPAQMSSMENMERCALYGNALTGMVPKSFSSLIKLQDLLIYDNLLQYVIPSEICELRDVGDLNEVIISCTDTVLCNCCICAPSS
;
A
#
# COMPACT_ATOMS: atom_id res chain seq x y z
N MET A 1 21.31 6.83 -7.56
CA MET A 1 21.37 6.10 -6.29
C MET A 1 19.98 5.57 -6.04
N ASN A 2 19.78 4.26 -6.17
CA ASN A 2 18.46 3.65 -5.97
C ASN A 2 18.34 3.27 -4.50
N SER A 3 17.37 3.87 -3.81
CA SER A 3 16.97 3.41 -2.48
C SER A 3 15.71 2.56 -2.64
N THR A 4 15.68 1.37 -2.06
CA THR A 4 14.56 0.43 -2.12
C THR A 4 14.07 0.16 -0.71
N ILE A 5 12.79 -0.19 -0.56
CA ILE A 5 12.29 -0.66 0.74
C ILE A 5 12.89 -2.07 1.00
N PRO A 6 13.69 -2.26 2.07
CA PRO A 6 14.30 -3.55 2.36
C PRO A 6 13.25 -4.54 2.88
N SER A 7 13.36 -5.82 2.52
CA SER A 7 12.42 -6.86 2.98
C SER A 7 12.43 -7.04 4.51
N GLN A 8 13.54 -6.68 5.16
CA GLN A 8 13.71 -6.70 6.61
C GLN A 8 12.76 -5.75 7.33
N ILE A 9 12.14 -4.77 6.66
CA ILE A 9 11.11 -3.89 7.25
C ILE A 9 9.96 -4.70 7.87
N GLY A 10 9.65 -5.89 7.32
CA GLY A 10 8.64 -6.81 7.85
C GLY A 10 8.91 -7.33 9.25
N GLN A 11 10.13 -7.19 9.78
CA GLN A 11 10.50 -7.56 11.14
C GLN A 11 9.98 -6.56 12.19
N LEU A 12 9.50 -5.40 11.76
CA LEU A 12 8.98 -4.34 12.63
C LEU A 12 7.54 -4.63 13.08
N ILE A 13 7.30 -5.81 13.66
CA ILE A 13 5.96 -6.37 13.96
C ILE A 13 5.10 -5.54 14.93
N LYS A 14 5.70 -4.59 15.65
CA LYS A 14 4.99 -3.70 16.60
C LYS A 14 4.57 -2.37 15.99
N VAL A 15 4.99 -2.07 14.75
CA VAL A 15 4.69 -0.79 14.11
C VAL A 15 3.23 -0.73 13.70
N LYS A 16 2.60 0.40 14.01
CA LYS A 16 1.23 0.74 13.62
C LYS A 16 1.17 1.66 12.42
N TYR A 17 2.12 2.57 12.28
CA TYR A 17 2.14 3.58 11.23
C TYR A 17 3.48 3.52 10.50
N ILE A 18 3.45 3.25 9.20
CA ILE A 18 4.58 3.45 8.30
C ILE A 18 4.30 4.66 7.43
N SER A 19 5.27 5.57 7.39
CA SER A 19 5.27 6.78 6.58
C SER A 19 6.63 6.86 5.89
N LEU A 20 6.62 6.65 4.57
CA LEU A 20 7.78 6.71 3.67
C LEU A 20 7.47 7.58 2.44
N GLU A 21 6.42 8.39 2.50
CA GLU A 21 5.98 9.24 1.40
C GLU A 21 7.00 10.29 0.98
N ASN A 22 6.85 10.82 -0.25
CA ASN A 22 7.63 11.93 -0.78
C ASN A 22 9.15 11.70 -0.70
N ASN A 23 9.57 10.50 -1.09
CA ASN A 23 10.97 10.11 -1.18
C ASN A 23 11.30 9.71 -2.62
N TYR A 24 12.58 9.38 -2.87
CA TYR A 24 13.04 8.83 -4.15
C TYR A 24 13.14 7.31 -4.11
N LEU A 25 12.23 6.64 -3.39
CA LEU A 25 12.25 5.17 -3.31
C LEU A 25 11.88 4.56 -4.65
N THR A 26 12.56 3.47 -5.00
CA THR A 26 12.41 2.71 -6.25
C THR A 26 12.20 1.22 -5.93
N GLY A 27 11.92 0.42 -6.95
CA GLY A 27 11.68 -1.02 -6.79
C GLY A 27 10.26 -1.31 -6.30
N THR A 28 10.03 -2.51 -5.77
CA THR A 28 8.67 -2.99 -5.41
C THR A 28 8.36 -2.84 -3.94
N ILE A 29 7.08 -2.83 -3.58
CA ILE A 29 6.63 -2.98 -2.19
C ILE A 29 6.95 -4.42 -1.72
N PRO A 30 7.76 -4.63 -0.67
CA PRO A 30 8.11 -5.97 -0.21
C PRO A 30 6.90 -6.71 0.38
N ALA A 31 6.64 -7.92 -0.08
CA ALA A 31 5.57 -8.76 0.46
C ALA A 31 5.72 -9.04 1.97
N GLN A 32 6.95 -8.99 2.50
CA GLN A 32 7.28 -9.16 3.91
C GLN A 32 6.64 -8.10 4.82
N MET A 33 6.21 -6.96 4.28
CA MET A 33 5.41 -5.98 5.04
C MET A 33 4.09 -6.59 5.55
N SER A 34 3.60 -7.70 4.97
CA SER A 34 2.42 -8.40 5.49
C SER A 34 2.62 -9.07 6.85
N SER A 35 3.88 -9.24 7.31
CA SER A 35 4.19 -9.72 8.67
C SER A 35 3.97 -8.65 9.74
N MET A 36 3.69 -7.41 9.35
CA MET A 36 3.46 -6.29 10.26
C MET A 36 1.98 -6.23 10.69
N GLU A 37 1.49 -7.29 11.33
CA GLU A 37 0.07 -7.52 11.66
C GLU A 37 -0.59 -6.41 12.52
N ASN A 38 0.21 -5.55 13.15
CA ASN A 38 -0.27 -4.40 13.91
C ASN A 38 -0.38 -3.10 13.09
N MET A 39 -0.04 -3.13 11.81
CA MET A 39 -0.07 -1.96 10.95
C MET A 39 -1.50 -1.49 10.70
N GLU A 40 -1.75 -0.23 11.03
CA GLU A 40 -3.00 0.49 10.87
C GLU A 40 -2.94 1.46 9.68
N ARG A 41 -1.76 2.01 9.37
CA ARG A 41 -1.57 2.93 8.23
C ARG A 41 -0.27 2.65 7.50
N CYS A 42 -0.34 2.67 6.18
CA CYS A 42 0.80 2.58 5.28
C CYS A 42 0.76 3.73 4.26
N ALA A 43 1.66 4.70 4.40
CA ALA A 43 1.83 5.80 3.47
C ALA A 43 3.13 5.65 2.67
N LEU A 44 3.00 5.39 1.37
CA LEU A 44 4.11 5.20 0.42
C LEU A 44 4.03 6.15 -0.79
N TYR A 45 3.08 7.08 -0.78
CA TYR A 45 2.81 7.95 -1.92
C TYR A 45 3.97 8.89 -2.26
N GLY A 46 4.02 9.43 -3.48
CA GLY A 46 5.08 10.37 -3.88
C GLY A 46 6.46 9.70 -3.95
N ASN A 47 6.53 8.50 -4.54
CA ASN A 47 7.76 7.75 -4.75
C ASN A 47 7.82 7.23 -6.20
N ALA A 48 8.84 6.45 -6.54
CA ALA A 48 8.99 5.78 -7.83
C ALA A 48 8.88 4.25 -7.69
N LEU A 49 8.00 3.77 -6.80
CA LEU A 49 7.77 2.34 -6.60
C LEU A 49 7.05 1.74 -7.81
N THR A 50 7.45 0.52 -8.20
CA THR A 50 6.95 -0.21 -9.36
C THR A 50 6.36 -1.57 -8.96
N GLY A 51 5.75 -2.28 -9.91
CA GLY A 51 5.14 -3.59 -9.66
C GLY A 51 3.74 -3.47 -9.06
N MET A 52 3.26 -4.54 -8.43
CA MET A 52 1.90 -4.61 -7.85
C MET A 52 1.94 -4.45 -6.34
N VAL A 53 0.80 -4.05 -5.75
CA VAL A 53 0.59 -4.19 -4.30
C VAL A 53 0.58 -5.69 -3.96
N PRO A 54 1.35 -6.16 -2.96
CA PRO A 54 1.39 -7.56 -2.60
C PRO A 54 0.02 -8.06 -2.17
N LYS A 55 -0.45 -9.17 -2.76
CA LYS A 55 -1.70 -9.83 -2.34
C LYS A 55 -1.73 -10.16 -0.85
N SER A 56 -0.56 -10.45 -0.27
CA SER A 56 -0.41 -10.74 1.15
C SER A 56 -0.82 -9.59 2.07
N PHE A 57 -1.00 -8.36 1.56
CA PHE A 57 -1.55 -7.26 2.36
C PHE A 57 -2.98 -7.54 2.82
N SER A 58 -3.69 -8.50 2.21
CA SER A 58 -4.97 -9.01 2.72
C SER A 58 -4.88 -9.68 4.10
N SER A 59 -3.68 -10.02 4.60
CA SER A 59 -3.51 -10.53 5.97
C SER A 59 -3.43 -9.42 7.03
N LEU A 60 -3.28 -8.17 6.62
CA LEU A 60 -3.16 -7.02 7.51
C LEU A 60 -4.54 -6.56 7.98
N ILE A 61 -5.20 -7.39 8.80
CA ILE A 61 -6.59 -7.17 9.24
C ILE A 61 -6.81 -5.86 10.00
N LYS A 62 -5.76 -5.22 10.51
CA LYS A 62 -5.84 -3.93 11.22
C LYS A 62 -5.59 -2.72 10.32
N LEU A 63 -5.22 -2.94 9.05
CA LEU A 63 -4.89 -1.88 8.11
C LEU A 63 -6.14 -1.07 7.80
N GLN A 64 -6.13 0.19 8.20
CA GLN A 64 -7.20 1.14 7.96
C GLN A 64 -6.93 1.99 6.72
N ASP A 65 -5.67 2.41 6.55
CA ASP A 65 -5.29 3.36 5.51
C ASP A 65 -4.13 2.84 4.66
N LEU A 66 -4.35 2.74 3.35
CA LEU A 66 -3.31 2.42 2.36
C LEU A 66 -3.20 3.55 1.34
N LEU A 67 -2.15 4.36 1.45
CA LEU A 67 -1.92 5.55 0.64
C LEU A 67 -0.72 5.33 -0.29
N ILE A 68 -0.98 5.01 -1.56
CA ILE A 68 0.05 4.57 -2.52
C ILE A 68 0.01 5.31 -3.86
N TYR A 69 -0.75 6.40 -3.93
CA TYR A 69 -0.81 7.28 -5.11
C TYR A 69 0.55 7.91 -5.42
N ASP A 70 0.67 8.59 -6.57
CA ASP A 70 1.91 9.22 -7.03
C ASP A 70 3.12 8.26 -6.98
N ASN A 71 2.93 7.06 -7.56
CA ASN A 71 3.94 6.04 -7.78
C ASN A 71 3.86 5.49 -9.21
N LEU A 72 4.73 4.53 -9.55
CA LEU A 72 4.74 3.81 -10.82
C LEU A 72 4.17 2.39 -10.68
N LEU A 73 3.28 2.18 -9.71
CA LEU A 73 2.66 0.89 -9.44
C LEU A 73 1.71 0.51 -10.58
N GLN A 74 1.61 -0.78 -10.86
CA GLN A 74 0.53 -1.33 -11.65
C GLN A 74 -0.75 -1.20 -10.82
N TYR A 75 -1.70 -0.42 -11.30
CA TYR A 75 -2.93 -0.04 -10.60
C TYR A 75 -3.98 -1.17 -10.49
N VAL A 76 -3.50 -2.42 -10.40
CA VAL A 76 -4.30 -3.59 -10.12
C VAL A 76 -4.22 -3.84 -8.62
N ILE A 77 -5.26 -3.43 -7.90
CA ILE A 77 -5.42 -3.76 -6.49
C ILE A 77 -5.99 -5.18 -6.41
N PRO A 78 -5.30 -6.12 -5.75
CA PRO A 78 -5.82 -7.47 -5.55
C PRO A 78 -7.21 -7.43 -4.89
N SER A 79 -8.17 -8.19 -5.40
CA SER A 79 -9.53 -8.25 -4.84
C SER A 79 -9.52 -8.70 -3.38
N GLU A 80 -8.53 -9.50 -2.99
CA GLU A 80 -8.30 -9.95 -1.62
C GLU A 80 -8.06 -8.78 -0.63
N ILE A 81 -7.53 -7.63 -1.11
CA ILE A 81 -7.39 -6.42 -0.29
C ILE A 81 -8.74 -5.73 -0.13
N CYS A 82 -9.59 -5.77 -1.17
CA CYS A 82 -10.94 -5.22 -1.07
C CYS A 82 -11.85 -6.06 -0.16
N GLU A 83 -11.61 -7.36 -0.03
CA GLU A 83 -12.32 -8.23 0.92
C GLU A 83 -12.08 -7.85 2.39
N LEU A 84 -10.96 -7.17 2.72
CA LEU A 84 -10.75 -6.61 4.06
C LEU A 84 -11.75 -5.51 4.43
N ARG A 85 -12.37 -4.87 3.44
CA ARG A 85 -13.38 -3.83 3.68
C ARG A 85 -14.69 -4.41 4.23
N ASP A 86 -14.99 -5.68 3.94
CA ASP A 86 -16.25 -6.32 4.35
C ASP A 86 -16.30 -6.67 5.85
N VAL A 87 -15.15 -6.71 6.54
CA VAL A 87 -15.06 -6.90 8.00
C VAL A 87 -15.06 -5.60 8.81
N GLY A 88 -15.09 -4.43 8.15
CA GLY A 88 -15.32 -3.13 8.79
C GLY A 88 -14.07 -2.38 9.29
N ASP A 89 -12.87 -2.86 8.95
CA ASP A 89 -11.60 -2.31 9.47
C ASP A 89 -10.83 -1.42 8.48
N LEU A 90 -11.25 -1.34 7.21
CA LEU A 90 -10.54 -0.60 6.16
C LEU A 90 -11.27 0.73 5.85
N ASN A 91 -10.67 1.86 6.24
CA ASN A 91 -11.25 3.19 6.06
C ASN A 91 -11.00 3.73 4.64
N GLU A 92 -9.74 3.79 4.21
CA GLU A 92 -9.36 4.45 2.95
C GLU A 92 -8.22 3.70 2.22
N VAL A 93 -8.46 3.29 0.97
CA VAL A 93 -7.39 2.88 0.04
C VAL A 93 -7.27 3.95 -1.03
N ILE A 94 -6.26 4.80 -0.93
CA ILE A 94 -6.07 5.93 -1.84
C ILE A 94 -5.00 5.59 -2.88
N ILE A 95 -5.43 5.60 -4.14
CA ILE A 95 -4.60 5.28 -5.31
C ILE A 95 -4.67 6.41 -6.35
N SER A 96 -3.71 6.45 -7.27
CA SER A 96 -3.76 7.38 -8.41
C SER A 96 -4.92 7.01 -9.33
N CYS A 97 -5.68 8.02 -9.77
CA CYS A 97 -6.71 7.83 -10.79
C CYS A 97 -6.06 7.58 -12.15
N THR A 98 -6.24 6.38 -12.69
CA THR A 98 -5.91 6.08 -14.10
C THR A 98 -7.05 5.29 -14.72
N ASP A 99 -7.17 5.33 -16.05
CA ASP A 99 -8.25 4.65 -16.80
C ASP A 99 -8.21 3.10 -16.66
N THR A 100 -7.23 2.55 -15.95
CA THR A 100 -7.00 1.11 -15.78
C THR A 100 -7.26 0.60 -14.35
N VAL A 101 -7.75 1.46 -13.45
CA VAL A 101 -8.05 1.09 -12.06
C VAL A 101 -9.22 0.09 -12.01
N LEU A 102 -8.94 -1.16 -11.68
CA LEU A 102 -9.93 -2.20 -11.36
C LEU A 102 -10.05 -2.35 -9.83
N CYS A 103 -10.51 -1.31 -9.14
CA CYS A 103 -10.68 -1.36 -7.68
C CYS A 103 -12.03 -0.75 -7.27
N ASN A 104 -12.96 -1.59 -6.82
CA ASN A 104 -14.27 -1.17 -6.31
C ASN A 104 -14.21 -0.67 -4.84
N CYS A 105 -13.12 -0.93 -4.12
CA CYS A 105 -12.93 -0.50 -2.74
C CYS A 105 -12.07 0.76 -2.58
N CYS A 106 -11.49 1.28 -3.66
CA CYS A 106 -10.51 2.37 -3.63
C CYS A 106 -11.13 3.75 -3.77
N ILE A 107 -10.48 4.73 -3.15
CA ILE A 107 -10.72 6.16 -3.31
C ILE A 107 -9.63 6.71 -4.24
N CYS A 108 -10.07 7.58 -5.13
CA CYS A 108 -9.24 8.18 -6.15
C CYS A 108 -8.59 9.45 -5.58
N ALA A 109 -7.25 9.54 -5.56
CA ALA A 109 -6.57 10.76 -5.12
C ALA A 109 -6.90 11.92 -6.09
N PRO A 110 -7.24 13.12 -5.59
CA PRO A 110 -7.45 14.27 -6.47
C PRO A 110 -6.15 14.57 -7.22
N SER A 111 -6.25 14.64 -8.56
CA SER A 111 -5.15 15.09 -9.41
C SER A 111 -4.79 16.53 -9.03
N SER A 112 -3.53 16.75 -8.60
CA SER A 112 -2.98 18.10 -8.44
C SER A 112 -2.67 18.74 -9.79
#